data_AF-A0A023AWW6-F1
#
_entry.id   AF-A0A023AWW6-F1
#
_cell.length_a   1.000
_cell.length_b   1.000
_cell.length_c   1.000
_cell.angle_alpha   90.00
_cell.angle_beta   90.00
_cell.angle_gamma   90.00
#
_symmetry.space_group_name_H-M   'P 1'
#
loop_
_entity.id
_entity.type
_entity.pdbx_description
1 polymer ?
#
loop_
_entity_poly.entity_id
_entity_poly.type
_entity_poly.pdbx_seq_one_letter_code
_entity_poly.pdbx_strand_id
1 'polypeptide(L)'
;MEKQDTLFSTEQIQLLSNGVHPTVRVDFEGAAKYKGFEQTADEPYRVSCARRTLLKLAEDGELGGPSIAPLKTSMGSMCQLRDALLESYKTLEPSGDYKSIFWRGICRPMLGTDSENQLAVAHTKGCVCSRCESGPVVSLPAWNSVIKTATDHGSWRGILWRELVPEDLRLPQNEWAVRGGEFTPKGQWPAGSDMRFLWPAEIEHAKGRISTEAKKQRVKSDEYPWEGTFMPRGEHIGCRGDRAKDGVHATMLDYLRVWRVANLGDLMKSYRFSPAVINKLEADADLLIFHAKECNPGAKKDYYIGSYAQTYVVLEADGGSSCLRLATVPYCLIAKDSKDASARQTAFWKKVRLDAGCAVSE
;
A
#
# COMPACT_ATOMS: atom_id res chain seq x y z
N MET A 1 35.66 12.90 3.54
CA MET A 1 34.31 13.09 4.11
C MET A 1 33.68 11.72 4.20
N GLU A 2 33.74 11.13 5.39
CA GLU A 2 33.43 9.73 5.64
C GLU A 2 31.92 9.49 5.63
N LYS A 3 31.49 8.58 4.75
CA LYS A 3 30.10 8.12 4.62
C LYS A 3 29.83 7.12 5.73
N GLN A 4 28.77 7.34 6.49
CA GLN A 4 28.36 6.47 7.59
C GLN A 4 27.67 5.22 7.04
N ASP A 5 28.34 4.10 7.19
CA ASP A 5 27.87 2.75 6.92
C ASP A 5 26.85 2.33 8.00
N THR A 6 25.63 1.93 7.63
CA THR A 6 24.71 1.26 8.56
C THR A 6 24.75 -0.26 8.40
N LEU A 7 24.61 -0.96 9.54
CA LEU A 7 24.72 -2.40 9.75
C LEU A 7 23.70 -3.34 9.04
N PHE A 8 22.75 -2.84 8.24
CA PHE A 8 21.59 -3.65 7.82
C PHE A 8 21.26 -3.52 6.32
N SER A 9 20.98 -4.65 5.68
CA SER A 9 20.60 -4.80 4.26
C SER A 9 19.47 -5.83 4.09
N THR A 10 18.87 -5.82 2.89
CA THR A 10 17.46 -6.02 2.54
C THR A 10 16.76 -7.36 2.79
N GLU A 11 17.37 -8.34 3.44
CA GLU A 11 16.79 -9.70 3.55
C GLU A 11 16.58 -10.19 5.00
N GLN A 12 16.73 -9.30 5.98
CA GLN A 12 17.00 -9.65 7.38
C GLN A 12 15.83 -10.00 8.28
N ILE A 13 14.60 -10.13 7.77
CA ILE A 13 13.48 -10.71 8.53
C ILE A 13 12.80 -11.69 7.60
N GLN A 14 13.20 -12.96 7.68
CA GLN A 14 12.61 -14.05 6.92
C GLN A 14 11.59 -14.77 7.79
N LEU A 15 10.34 -14.81 7.33
CA LEU A 15 9.33 -15.68 7.91
C LEU A 15 9.59 -17.11 7.43
N LEU A 16 10.11 -17.96 8.31
CA LEU A 16 10.47 -19.34 8.01
C LEU A 16 9.27 -20.29 8.10
N SER A 17 8.22 -19.94 8.84
CA SER A 17 7.00 -20.74 8.89
C SER A 17 5.77 -19.91 9.20
N ASN A 18 4.63 -20.30 8.61
CA ASN A 18 3.32 -19.67 8.76
C ASN A 18 2.47 -20.37 9.85
N GLY A 19 3.10 -21.05 10.81
CA GLY A 19 2.39 -21.74 11.89
C GLY A 19 1.81 -20.78 12.93
N VAL A 20 1.09 -21.33 13.92
CA VAL A 20 0.53 -20.60 15.08
C VAL A 20 1.61 -19.81 15.86
N HIS A 21 2.88 -20.19 15.67
CA HIS A 21 4.05 -19.46 16.13
C HIS A 21 4.98 -19.17 14.93
N PRO A 22 4.85 -18.00 14.28
CA PRO A 22 5.68 -17.65 13.14
C PRO A 22 7.15 -17.62 13.55
N THR A 23 7.97 -18.39 12.85
CA THR A 23 9.42 -18.37 13.08
C THR A 23 10.03 -17.29 12.21
N VAL A 24 10.69 -16.32 12.83
CA VAL A 24 11.34 -15.22 12.13
C VAL A 24 12.86 -15.40 12.25
N ARG A 25 13.55 -15.52 11.11
CA ARG A 25 15.01 -15.54 11.03
C ARG A 25 15.51 -14.15 10.72
N VAL A 26 16.44 -13.68 11.55
CA VAL A 26 17.30 -12.55 11.23
C VAL A 26 18.59 -13.09 10.66
N ASP A 27 18.78 -12.93 9.35
CA ASP A 27 19.92 -13.49 8.64
C ASP A 27 21.11 -12.52 8.62
N PHE A 28 22.25 -12.94 9.17
CA PHE A 28 23.48 -12.13 9.18
C PHE A 28 24.45 -12.56 8.07
N GLU A 29 24.04 -13.45 7.16
CA GLU A 29 24.86 -13.89 6.05
C GLU A 29 25.23 -12.68 5.14
N GLY A 30 26.53 -12.44 4.97
CA GLY A 30 27.06 -11.28 4.26
C GLY A 30 27.19 -9.99 5.07
N ALA A 31 26.85 -9.96 6.37
CA ALA A 31 27.00 -8.77 7.22
C ALA A 31 28.47 -8.31 7.38
N ALA A 32 29.43 -9.24 7.20
CA ALA A 32 30.87 -8.96 7.25
C ALA A 32 31.37 -7.99 6.16
N LYS A 33 30.57 -7.73 5.11
CA LYS A 33 30.91 -6.78 4.04
C LYS A 33 30.65 -5.31 4.41
N TYR A 34 29.97 -5.05 5.52
CA TYR A 34 29.69 -3.69 6.01
C TYR A 34 30.77 -3.24 7.01
N LYS A 35 31.28 -2.02 6.82
CA LYS A 35 32.25 -1.42 7.75
C LYS A 35 31.57 -1.20 9.11
N GLY A 36 32.14 -1.74 10.19
CA GLY A 36 31.54 -1.72 11.54
C GLY A 36 30.80 -3.00 11.94
N PHE A 37 30.82 -4.06 11.12
CA PHE A 37 30.44 -5.39 11.56
C PHE A 37 31.42 -5.88 12.63
N GLU A 38 30.96 -5.96 13.87
CA GLU A 38 31.69 -6.62 14.96
C GLU A 38 31.19 -8.06 15.11
N GLN A 39 32.10 -9.01 14.90
CA GLN A 39 31.84 -10.41 15.14
C GLN A 39 31.88 -10.64 16.66
N THR A 40 30.74 -10.55 17.35
CA THR A 40 30.70 -10.73 18.81
C THR A 40 30.14 -12.10 19.16
N ALA A 41 30.95 -12.91 19.85
CA ALA A 41 30.49 -14.18 20.42
C ALA A 41 29.53 -13.97 21.62
N ASP A 42 29.52 -12.76 22.17
CA ASP A 42 28.71 -12.37 23.32
C ASP A 42 27.25 -12.11 22.92
N GLU A 43 26.36 -13.01 23.34
CA GLU A 43 24.92 -12.93 23.09
C GLU A 43 24.29 -11.64 23.67
N PRO A 44 24.57 -11.23 24.92
CA PRO A 44 24.15 -9.94 25.48
C PRO A 44 24.42 -8.73 24.58
N TYR A 45 25.61 -8.65 23.97
CA TYR A 45 25.94 -7.55 23.06
C TYR A 45 25.11 -7.60 21.79
N ARG A 46 24.95 -8.79 21.18
CA ARG A 46 24.09 -8.99 19.99
C ARG A 46 22.64 -8.59 20.25
N VAL A 47 22.11 -8.99 21.42
CA VAL A 47 20.76 -8.66 21.86
C VAL A 47 20.62 -7.15 22.06
N SER A 48 21.61 -6.50 22.66
CA SER A 48 21.63 -5.04 22.85
C SER A 48 21.61 -4.28 21.51
N CYS A 49 22.41 -4.72 20.53
CA CYS A 49 22.43 -4.11 19.19
C CYS A 49 21.12 -4.33 18.43
N ALA A 50 20.59 -5.56 18.43
CA ALA A 50 19.31 -5.87 17.79
C ALA A 50 18.16 -5.06 18.43
N ARG A 51 18.08 -5.05 19.77
CA ARG A 51 17.09 -4.26 20.52
C ARG A 51 17.16 -2.78 20.19
N ARG A 52 18.36 -2.18 20.20
CA ARG A 52 18.55 -0.75 19.91
C ARG A 52 18.11 -0.41 18.49
N THR A 53 18.42 -1.28 17.53
CA THR A 53 18.01 -1.13 16.15
C THR A 53 16.49 -1.19 16.02
N LEU A 54 15.86 -2.21 16.63
CA LEU A 54 14.41 -2.40 16.59
C LEU A 54 13.65 -1.27 17.30
N LEU A 55 14.18 -0.77 18.42
CA LEU A 55 13.62 0.38 19.12
C LEU A 55 13.69 1.64 18.25
N LYS A 56 14.85 1.93 17.66
CA LYS A 56 15.02 3.07 16.75
C LYS A 56 14.08 2.97 15.55
N LEU A 57 13.99 1.80 14.95
CA LEU A 57 13.07 1.52 13.85
C LEU A 57 11.60 1.73 14.23
N ALA A 58 11.22 1.35 15.45
CA ALA A 58 9.87 1.56 15.96
C ALA A 58 9.59 3.06 16.20
N GLU A 59 10.55 3.79 16.76
CA GLU A 59 10.48 5.24 16.96
C GLU A 59 10.39 6.00 15.62
N ASP A 60 11.23 5.64 14.63
CA ASP A 60 11.19 6.19 13.26
C ASP A 60 9.88 5.81 12.51
N GLY A 61 9.27 4.69 12.92
CA GLY A 61 7.94 4.25 12.48
C GLY A 61 6.79 4.89 13.25
N GLU A 62 7.08 5.82 14.16
CA GLU A 62 6.12 6.50 15.05
C GLU A 62 5.30 5.56 15.94
N LEU A 63 5.85 4.38 16.24
CA LEU A 63 5.28 3.46 17.20
C LEU A 63 5.69 3.93 18.60
N GLY A 64 4.70 4.36 19.40
CA GLY A 64 4.93 4.95 20.72
C GLY A 64 4.14 4.29 21.84
N GLY A 65 4.44 4.72 23.08
CA GLY A 65 3.66 4.37 24.26
C GLY A 65 3.77 2.90 24.69
N PRO A 66 2.67 2.27 25.15
CA PRO A 66 2.66 0.90 25.66
C PRO A 66 3.15 -0.13 24.65
N SER A 67 2.97 0.17 23.35
CA SER A 67 3.28 -0.75 22.25
C SER A 67 4.78 -1.05 22.08
N ILE A 68 5.67 -0.15 22.50
CA ILE A 68 7.13 -0.35 22.40
C ILE A 68 7.81 -0.40 23.76
N ALA A 69 7.05 -0.31 24.85
CA ALA A 69 7.57 -0.40 26.21
C ALA A 69 8.39 -1.68 26.47
N PRO A 70 7.98 -2.87 25.97
CA PRO A 70 8.79 -4.08 26.11
C PRO A 70 10.21 -3.95 25.52
N LEU A 71 10.39 -3.22 24.41
CA LEU A 71 11.69 -3.03 23.74
C LEU A 71 12.63 -2.03 24.44
N LYS A 72 12.11 -1.22 25.37
CA LYS A 72 12.93 -0.25 26.13
C LYS A 72 13.73 -0.94 27.24
N THR A 73 13.30 -2.12 27.69
CA THR A 73 13.94 -2.88 28.75
C THR A 73 15.20 -3.58 28.26
N SER A 74 16.26 -3.61 29.08
CA SER A 74 17.46 -4.39 28.76
C SER A 74 17.14 -5.89 28.75
N MET A 75 17.76 -6.63 27.83
CA MET A 75 17.53 -8.06 27.64
C MET A 75 18.87 -8.77 27.53
N GLY A 76 18.98 -9.94 28.17
CA GLY A 76 20.21 -10.74 28.21
C GLY A 76 20.26 -11.83 27.13
N SER A 77 19.14 -12.16 26.48
CA SER A 77 19.08 -13.22 25.46
C SER A 77 18.17 -12.90 24.29
N MET A 78 18.37 -13.58 23.16
CA MET A 78 17.53 -13.43 21.98
C MET A 78 16.09 -13.92 22.22
N CYS A 79 15.90 -14.89 23.11
CA CYS A 79 14.57 -15.34 23.53
C CYS A 79 13.79 -14.22 24.23
N GLN A 80 14.45 -13.49 25.14
CA GLN A 80 13.83 -12.35 25.81
C GLN A 80 13.48 -11.22 24.82
N LEU A 81 14.35 -10.97 23.84
CA LEU A 81 14.07 -10.01 22.77
C LEU A 81 12.89 -10.44 21.89
N ARG A 82 12.81 -11.72 21.51
CA ARG A 82 11.67 -12.27 20.79
C ARG A 82 10.37 -12.10 21.57
N ASP A 83 10.37 -12.43 22.85
CA ASP A 83 9.16 -12.38 23.68
C ASP A 83 8.68 -10.93 23.86
N ALA A 84 9.61 -9.99 24.04
CA ALA A 84 9.29 -8.57 24.06
C ALA A 84 8.77 -8.03 22.71
N LEU A 85 9.34 -8.48 21.59
CA LEU A 85 8.82 -8.16 20.25
C LEU A 85 7.39 -8.68 20.08
N LEU A 86 7.10 -9.91 20.55
CA LEU A 86 5.77 -10.50 20.49
C LEU A 86 4.78 -9.77 21.39
N GLU A 87 5.20 -9.31 22.58
CA GLU A 87 4.37 -8.53 23.49
C GLU A 87 4.04 -7.14 22.90
N SER A 88 5.06 -6.47 22.35
CA SER A 88 4.88 -5.25 21.58
C SER A 88 3.92 -5.45 20.42
N TYR A 89 4.07 -6.54 19.67
CA TYR A 89 3.21 -6.88 18.55
C TYR A 89 1.76 -7.17 18.98
N LYS A 90 1.54 -7.93 20.06
CA LYS A 90 0.20 -8.18 20.61
C LYS A 90 -0.49 -6.90 21.08
N THR A 91 0.29 -5.94 21.58
CA THR A 91 -0.22 -4.62 21.95
C THR A 91 -0.66 -3.82 20.72
N LEU A 92 0.06 -3.96 19.60
CA LEU A 92 -0.28 -3.34 18.32
C LEU A 92 -1.45 -4.04 17.60
N GLU A 93 -1.55 -5.36 17.72
CA GLU A 93 -2.61 -6.18 17.12
C GLU A 93 -3.23 -7.14 18.17
N PRO A 94 -4.17 -6.66 19.00
CA PRO A 94 -4.77 -7.44 20.09
C PRO A 94 -5.56 -8.66 19.64
N SER A 95 -5.95 -8.76 18.36
CA SER A 95 -6.70 -9.90 17.83
C SER A 95 -5.90 -11.20 17.86
N GLY A 96 -4.56 -11.14 17.94
CA GLY A 96 -3.72 -12.34 17.99
C GLY A 96 -3.68 -13.15 16.69
N ASP A 97 -4.35 -12.68 15.64
CA ASP A 97 -4.37 -13.32 14.32
C ASP A 97 -3.08 -13.09 13.51
N TYR A 98 -2.14 -12.28 14.03
CA TYR A 98 -0.87 -11.88 13.39
C TYR A 98 -1.02 -11.54 11.90
N LYS A 99 -2.13 -10.90 11.50
CA LYS A 99 -2.46 -10.66 10.08
C LYS A 99 -1.50 -9.65 9.46
N SER A 100 -0.97 -8.74 10.26
CA SER A 100 0.12 -7.85 9.86
C SER A 100 1.46 -8.51 10.15
N ILE A 101 1.83 -9.52 9.36
CA ILE A 101 3.10 -10.27 9.38
C ILE A 101 4.41 -9.43 9.51
N PHE A 102 4.31 -8.10 9.54
CA PHE A 102 5.34 -7.10 9.75
C PHE A 102 4.88 -6.07 10.77
N TRP A 103 5.81 -5.53 11.57
CA TRP A 103 5.58 -4.29 12.33
C TRP A 103 5.06 -3.22 11.36
N ARG A 104 3.76 -2.89 11.46
CA ARG A 104 3.10 -1.92 10.57
C ARG A 104 3.95 -0.65 10.50
N GLY A 105 4.55 -0.38 9.34
CA GLY A 105 5.26 0.89 9.08
C GLY A 105 6.78 0.90 9.20
N ILE A 106 7.44 -0.18 9.63
CA ILE A 106 8.91 -0.14 9.82
C ILE A 106 9.70 -0.41 8.51
N CYS A 107 9.31 -1.40 7.70
CA CYS A 107 10.04 -1.77 6.48
C CYS A 107 9.14 -1.71 5.23
N ARG A 108 8.44 -0.58 5.05
CA ARG A 108 7.64 -0.29 3.84
C ARG A 108 8.17 1.01 3.21
N PRO A 109 8.40 1.06 1.89
CA PRO A 109 8.85 2.27 1.21
C PRO A 109 7.81 3.38 1.39
N MET A 110 8.28 4.59 1.67
CA MET A 110 7.43 5.77 1.79
C MET A 110 7.16 6.35 0.41
N LEU A 111 5.94 6.26 -0.10
CA LEU A 111 5.57 6.91 -1.34
C LEU A 111 5.31 8.40 -1.11
N GLY A 112 6.03 9.25 -1.81
CA GLY A 112 5.87 10.70 -1.77
C GLY A 112 6.06 11.30 -3.15
N THR A 113 6.02 12.63 -3.19
CA THR A 113 6.36 13.39 -4.39
C THR A 113 7.79 13.90 -4.25
N ASP A 114 8.63 13.67 -5.24
CA ASP A 114 10.00 14.19 -5.27
C ASP A 114 10.07 15.65 -5.75
N SER A 115 11.29 16.18 -5.88
CA SER A 115 11.53 17.54 -6.36
C SER A 115 11.13 17.78 -7.82
N GLU A 116 10.95 16.72 -8.60
CA GLU A 116 10.54 16.77 -10.02
C GLU A 116 9.02 16.58 -10.18
N ASN A 117 8.25 16.60 -9.09
CA ASN A 117 6.82 16.29 -9.08
C ASN A 117 6.51 14.88 -9.61
N GLN A 118 7.42 13.93 -9.40
CA GLN A 118 7.21 12.51 -9.66
C GLN A 118 6.80 11.81 -8.39
N LEU A 119 5.93 10.81 -8.51
CA LEU A 119 5.73 9.83 -7.46
C LEU A 119 7.02 9.02 -7.34
N ALA A 120 7.60 9.04 -6.15
CA ALA A 120 8.85 8.37 -5.85
C ALA A 120 8.77 7.72 -4.46
N VAL A 121 9.65 6.76 -4.21
CA VAL A 121 10.01 6.41 -2.84
C VAL A 121 10.73 7.63 -2.25
N ALA A 122 10.09 8.30 -1.31
CA ALA A 122 10.59 9.50 -0.66
C ALA A 122 11.88 9.19 0.11
N HIS A 123 12.88 10.06 -0.07
CA HIS A 123 14.15 9.95 0.61
C HIS A 123 13.96 10.14 2.13
N THR A 124 14.15 9.07 2.91
CA THR A 124 14.31 9.17 4.37
C THR A 124 15.78 9.43 4.70
N LYS A 125 16.06 10.26 5.71
CA LYS A 125 17.46 10.54 6.10
C LYS A 125 18.10 9.26 6.65
N GLY A 126 19.31 8.94 6.16
CA GLY A 126 20.08 7.78 6.60
C GLY A 126 20.12 6.66 5.56
N CYS A 127 20.82 5.58 5.88
CA CYS A 127 20.85 4.41 5.04
C CYS A 127 19.55 3.62 5.19
N VAL A 128 18.96 3.30 4.05
CA VAL A 128 17.76 2.50 3.93
C VAL A 128 18.10 1.18 3.27
N CYS A 129 17.32 0.14 3.55
CA CYS A 129 17.46 -1.10 2.81
C CYS A 129 17.12 -0.85 1.33
N SER A 130 17.60 -1.71 0.45
CA SER A 130 17.43 -1.54 -1.01
C SER A 130 15.95 -1.36 -1.44
N ARG A 131 15.00 -1.97 -0.72
CA ARG A 131 13.55 -1.77 -0.95
C ARG A 131 13.08 -0.33 -0.68
N CYS A 132 13.67 0.34 0.31
CA CYS A 132 13.29 1.69 0.72
C CYS A 132 14.21 2.78 0.10
N GLU A 133 15.13 2.39 -0.79
CA GLU A 133 15.97 3.35 -1.51
C GLU A 133 15.11 4.27 -2.37
N SER A 134 15.50 5.54 -2.42
CA SER A 134 14.80 6.55 -3.21
C SER A 134 14.85 6.19 -4.70
N GLY A 135 13.70 6.31 -5.35
CA GLY A 135 13.60 6.05 -6.78
C GLY A 135 12.20 6.34 -7.33
N PRO A 136 12.06 6.59 -8.63
CA PRO A 136 10.78 6.86 -9.26
C PRO A 136 9.87 5.63 -9.21
N VAL A 137 8.57 5.86 -9.10
CA VAL A 137 7.53 4.83 -9.17
C VAL A 137 6.89 4.86 -10.55
N VAL A 138 7.07 3.78 -11.32
CA VAL A 138 6.57 3.69 -12.70
C VAL A 138 5.40 2.71 -12.88
N SER A 139 5.22 1.81 -11.91
CA SER A 139 4.14 0.83 -11.78
C SER A 139 3.86 0.54 -10.29
N LEU A 140 2.80 -0.22 -10.01
CA LEU A 140 2.39 -0.62 -8.66
C LEU A 140 2.43 -2.16 -8.51
N PRO A 141 3.62 -2.78 -8.55
CA PRO A 141 3.73 -4.25 -8.62
C PRO A 141 3.42 -5.00 -7.31
N ALA A 142 2.77 -4.35 -6.34
CA ALA A 142 2.40 -5.00 -5.09
C ALA A 142 1.25 -5.99 -5.29
N TRP A 143 1.37 -7.20 -4.72
CA TRP A 143 0.27 -8.16 -4.70
C TRP A 143 -1.00 -7.51 -4.15
N ASN A 144 -2.04 -7.49 -4.97
CA ASN A 144 -3.32 -6.84 -4.66
C ASN A 144 -4.49 -7.57 -5.32
N SER A 145 -5.71 -7.21 -4.96
CA SER A 145 -6.92 -7.86 -5.48
C SER A 145 -7.00 -7.87 -7.01
N VAL A 146 -6.54 -6.82 -7.69
CA VAL A 146 -6.50 -6.73 -9.17
C VAL A 146 -5.55 -7.79 -9.73
N ILE A 147 -4.35 -7.93 -9.17
CA ILE A 147 -3.40 -8.97 -9.57
C ILE A 147 -4.00 -10.36 -9.36
N LYS A 148 -4.62 -10.59 -8.19
CA LYS A 148 -5.28 -11.86 -7.89
C LYS A 148 -6.39 -12.18 -8.91
N THR A 149 -7.23 -11.21 -9.25
CA THR A 149 -8.27 -11.37 -10.26
C THR A 149 -7.66 -11.70 -11.64
N ALA A 150 -6.53 -11.07 -11.99
CA ALA A 150 -5.81 -11.38 -13.24
C ALA A 150 -5.25 -12.80 -13.27
N THR A 151 -4.75 -13.32 -12.13
CA THR A 151 -4.22 -14.69 -12.03
C THR A 151 -5.34 -15.73 -12.04
N ASP A 152 -6.44 -15.48 -11.34
CA ASP A 152 -7.58 -16.41 -11.25
C ASP A 152 -8.27 -16.62 -12.60
N HIS A 153 -8.24 -15.60 -13.48
CA HIS A 153 -8.83 -15.66 -14.82
C HIS A 153 -7.93 -16.30 -15.90
N GLY A 154 -6.77 -16.87 -15.52
CA GLY A 154 -5.96 -17.68 -16.44
C GLY A 154 -5.40 -16.91 -17.65
N SER A 155 -5.35 -15.59 -17.59
CA SER A 155 -4.84 -14.74 -18.70
C SER A 155 -3.32 -14.79 -18.89
N TRP A 156 -2.68 -15.63 -18.09
CA TRP A 156 -1.26 -15.84 -18.05
C TRP A 156 -0.97 -17.33 -18.27
N ARG A 157 -0.89 -17.73 -19.54
CA ARG A 157 -0.34 -19.05 -19.88
C ARG A 157 1.18 -18.97 -19.79
N GLY A 158 1.76 -19.59 -18.78
CA GLY A 158 3.17 -19.99 -18.77
C GLY A 158 4.15 -19.12 -17.96
N ILE A 159 3.72 -18.02 -17.34
CA ILE A 159 4.54 -17.30 -16.37
C ILE A 159 3.93 -17.48 -14.99
N LEU A 160 4.68 -18.09 -14.06
CA LEU A 160 4.24 -18.22 -12.67
C LEU A 160 4.33 -16.83 -12.03
N TRP A 161 3.19 -16.24 -11.67
CA TRP A 161 3.16 -14.89 -11.08
C TRP A 161 4.04 -14.77 -9.82
N ARG A 162 4.22 -15.88 -9.11
CA ARG A 162 5.13 -16.00 -7.96
C ARG A 162 6.60 -15.72 -8.30
N GLU A 163 6.97 -15.82 -9.57
CA GLU A 163 8.30 -15.47 -10.09
C GLU A 163 8.44 -13.97 -10.40
N LEU A 164 7.32 -13.25 -10.59
CA LEU A 164 7.29 -11.81 -10.93
C LEU A 164 6.94 -10.93 -9.74
N VAL A 165 6.09 -11.41 -8.84
CA VAL A 165 5.67 -10.71 -7.62
C VAL A 165 5.59 -11.76 -6.51
N PRO A 166 6.60 -11.84 -5.64
CA PRO A 166 6.58 -12.74 -4.48
C PRO A 166 5.34 -12.53 -3.60
N GLU A 167 4.67 -13.61 -3.19
CA GLU A 167 3.45 -13.56 -2.34
C GLU A 167 3.71 -12.91 -0.97
N ASP A 168 4.97 -12.83 -0.55
CA ASP A 168 5.43 -12.27 0.73
C ASP A 168 5.63 -10.74 0.69
N LEU A 169 5.05 -10.05 -0.31
CA LEU A 169 5.11 -8.59 -0.46
C LEU A 169 6.56 -8.07 -0.58
N ARG A 170 7.51 -8.93 -0.97
CA ARG A 170 8.90 -8.55 -1.26
C ARG A 170 8.95 -7.99 -2.67
N LEU A 171 9.12 -6.68 -2.77
CA LEU A 171 9.37 -6.00 -4.04
C LEU A 171 10.87 -5.74 -4.13
N PRO A 172 11.61 -6.44 -5.00
CA PRO A 172 13.02 -6.18 -5.18
C PRO A 172 13.23 -4.85 -5.94
N GLN A 173 14.36 -4.22 -5.63
CA GLN A 173 14.72 -2.84 -6.00
C GLN A 173 14.83 -2.59 -7.52
N ASN A 174 15.09 -3.65 -8.28
CA ASN A 174 15.15 -3.69 -9.74
C ASN A 174 13.77 -3.54 -10.42
N GLU A 175 12.65 -3.66 -9.71
CA GLU A 175 11.30 -3.59 -10.30
C GLU A 175 10.75 -2.17 -10.50
N TRP A 176 11.49 -1.15 -10.04
CA TRP A 176 11.05 0.26 -9.98
C TRP A 176 11.54 1.10 -11.15
N ALA A 177 12.71 0.76 -11.69
CA ALA A 177 13.29 1.35 -12.88
C ALA A 177 14.49 0.50 -13.32
N VAL A 178 14.29 -0.46 -14.21
CA VAL A 178 15.44 -1.04 -14.93
C VAL A 178 15.94 0.03 -15.90
N ARG A 179 17.13 0.59 -15.64
CA ARG A 179 17.88 1.30 -16.69
C ARG A 179 18.17 0.27 -17.79
N GLY A 180 17.48 0.39 -18.91
CA GLY A 180 17.62 -0.53 -20.04
C GLY A 180 16.37 -1.37 -20.26
N GLY A 181 15.35 -0.76 -20.88
CA GLY A 181 14.51 -1.42 -21.86
C GLY A 181 13.37 -2.33 -21.38
N GLU A 182 13.51 -3.12 -20.32
CA GLU A 182 12.54 -4.21 -20.09
C GLU A 182 11.40 -3.89 -19.11
N PHE A 183 11.54 -2.96 -18.16
CA PHE A 183 10.46 -2.66 -17.19
C PHE A 183 10.31 -1.15 -16.90
N THR A 184 10.44 -0.34 -17.94
CA THR A 184 10.20 1.11 -17.89
C THR A 184 8.75 1.44 -18.26
N PRO A 185 8.28 2.71 -18.18
CA PRO A 185 7.03 3.13 -18.82
C PRO A 185 6.93 2.75 -20.32
N LYS A 186 8.06 2.41 -20.96
CA LYS A 186 8.18 1.92 -22.34
C LYS A 186 8.71 0.47 -22.43
N GLY A 187 8.84 -0.24 -21.31
CA GLY A 187 9.41 -1.58 -21.24
C GLY A 187 8.37 -2.68 -21.19
N GLN A 188 8.81 -3.90 -21.53
CA GLN A 188 8.06 -5.15 -21.46
C GLN A 188 7.78 -5.61 -20.02
N TRP A 189 6.95 -4.87 -19.27
CA TRP A 189 6.06 -5.59 -18.35
C TRP A 189 5.32 -6.62 -19.20
N PRO A 190 5.09 -7.86 -18.72
CA PRO A 190 4.22 -8.77 -19.44
C PRO A 190 2.91 -8.02 -19.66
N ALA A 191 2.66 -7.62 -20.89
CA ALA A 191 1.43 -6.95 -21.26
C ALA A 191 0.42 -8.07 -21.38
N GLY A 192 -0.56 -8.10 -20.47
CA GLY A 192 -1.61 -9.10 -20.54
C GLY A 192 -2.25 -9.00 -21.91
N SER A 193 -2.14 -10.07 -22.70
CA SER A 193 -2.62 -10.07 -24.09
C SER A 193 -4.12 -9.79 -24.20
N ASP A 194 -4.87 -10.04 -23.12
CA ASP A 194 -6.22 -9.55 -22.93
C ASP A 194 -6.43 -9.13 -21.47
N MET A 195 -6.58 -7.83 -21.21
CA MET A 195 -6.95 -7.29 -19.89
C MET A 195 -8.37 -6.72 -19.88
N ARG A 196 -9.15 -6.88 -20.96
CA ARG A 196 -10.46 -6.23 -21.14
C ARG A 196 -11.50 -6.69 -20.12
N PHE A 197 -11.36 -7.92 -19.63
CA PHE A 197 -12.27 -8.49 -18.63
C PHE A 197 -11.86 -8.15 -17.19
N LEU A 198 -10.62 -7.69 -16.96
CA LEU A 198 -10.04 -7.61 -15.62
C LEU A 198 -10.77 -6.59 -14.73
N TRP A 199 -10.97 -5.37 -15.22
CA TRP A 199 -11.72 -4.35 -14.49
C TRP A 199 -13.18 -4.76 -14.22
N PRO A 200 -13.96 -5.26 -15.21
CA PRO A 200 -15.28 -5.81 -14.95
C PRO A 200 -15.30 -6.89 -13.86
N ALA A 201 -14.36 -7.85 -13.90
CA ALA A 201 -14.27 -8.91 -12.90
C ALA A 201 -13.94 -8.35 -11.50
N GLU A 202 -13.02 -7.40 -11.41
CA GLU A 202 -12.67 -6.76 -10.15
C GLU A 202 -13.84 -5.96 -9.56
N ILE A 203 -14.65 -5.30 -10.40
CA ILE A 203 -15.87 -4.61 -9.98
C ILE A 203 -16.85 -5.59 -9.32
N GLU A 204 -17.08 -6.76 -9.93
CA GLU A 204 -17.97 -7.77 -9.35
C GLU A 204 -17.43 -8.32 -8.02
N HIS A 205 -16.13 -8.55 -7.92
CA HIS A 205 -15.50 -8.92 -6.66
C HIS A 205 -15.64 -7.82 -5.59
N ALA A 206 -15.43 -6.56 -5.98
CA ALA A 206 -15.57 -5.41 -5.09
C ALA A 206 -17.01 -5.24 -4.61
N LYS A 207 -18.02 -5.44 -5.47
CA LYS A 207 -19.44 -5.37 -5.12
C LYS A 207 -19.81 -6.29 -3.96
N GLY A 208 -19.31 -7.53 -3.98
CA GLY A 208 -19.51 -8.48 -2.86
C GLY A 208 -18.86 -8.01 -1.55
N ARG A 209 -17.65 -7.45 -1.63
CA ARG A 209 -16.93 -6.88 -0.47
C ARG A 209 -17.62 -5.62 0.08
N ILE A 210 -18.09 -4.75 -0.80
CA ILE A 210 -18.83 -3.52 -0.44
C ILE A 210 -20.15 -3.87 0.22
N SER A 211 -20.88 -4.87 -0.32
CA SER A 211 -22.14 -5.34 0.29
C SER A 211 -21.92 -5.89 1.71
N THR A 212 -20.81 -6.60 1.92
CA THR A 212 -20.40 -7.08 3.25
C THR A 212 -20.10 -5.92 4.20
N GLU A 213 -19.37 -4.91 3.72
CA GLU A 213 -19.04 -3.73 4.53
C GLU A 213 -20.27 -2.87 4.82
N ALA A 214 -21.21 -2.73 3.88
CA ALA A 214 -22.48 -2.03 4.09
C ALA A 214 -23.27 -2.65 5.25
N LYS A 215 -23.38 -3.99 5.27
CA LYS A 215 -24.00 -4.73 6.38
C LYS A 215 -23.29 -4.47 7.71
N LYS A 216 -21.96 -4.52 7.72
CA LYS A 216 -21.14 -4.27 8.92
C LYS A 216 -21.34 -2.86 9.48
N GLN A 217 -21.41 -1.86 8.59
CA GLN A 217 -21.61 -0.45 8.96
C GLN A 217 -23.09 -0.09 9.20
N ARG A 218 -24.01 -1.04 8.98
CA ARG A 218 -25.47 -0.87 9.05
C ARG A 218 -25.99 0.23 8.12
N VAL A 219 -25.45 0.28 6.90
CA VAL A 219 -25.83 1.22 5.83
C VAL A 219 -26.27 0.46 4.58
N LYS A 220 -26.81 1.17 3.60
CA LYS A 220 -27.11 0.61 2.28
C LYS A 220 -25.89 0.77 1.36
N SER A 221 -25.85 -0.03 0.31
CA SER A 221 -24.97 0.19 -0.84
C SER A 221 -25.80 0.18 -2.11
N ASP A 222 -25.42 0.96 -3.10
CA ASP A 222 -26.10 1.01 -4.40
C ASP A 222 -25.11 1.38 -5.51
N GLU A 223 -25.58 1.31 -6.76
CA GLU A 223 -24.83 1.76 -7.91
C GLU A 223 -24.48 3.24 -7.81
N TYR A 224 -23.22 3.51 -8.11
CA TYR A 224 -22.58 4.81 -8.04
C TYR A 224 -22.31 5.27 -9.48
N PRO A 225 -22.68 6.52 -9.85
CA PRO A 225 -22.53 7.02 -11.21
C PRO A 225 -21.11 6.85 -11.74
N TRP A 226 -20.96 6.35 -12.96
CA TRP A 226 -19.67 6.07 -13.58
C TRP A 226 -18.79 7.32 -13.70
N GLU A 227 -19.41 8.48 -13.89
CA GLU A 227 -18.78 9.80 -13.93
C GLU A 227 -18.07 10.14 -12.62
N GLY A 228 -18.54 9.58 -11.50
CA GLY A 228 -17.93 9.71 -10.18
C GLY A 228 -16.97 8.58 -9.84
N THR A 229 -16.68 7.63 -10.74
CA THR A 229 -15.83 6.49 -10.41
C THR A 229 -14.34 6.75 -10.60
N PHE A 230 -13.97 7.50 -11.63
CA PHE A 230 -12.58 7.85 -11.90
C PHE A 230 -12.50 9.11 -12.76
N MET A 231 -11.58 10.00 -12.40
CA MET A 231 -11.33 11.25 -13.12
C MET A 231 -9.85 11.33 -13.47
N PRO A 232 -9.46 10.92 -14.70
CA PRO A 232 -8.07 10.98 -15.11
C PRO A 232 -7.56 12.42 -15.18
N ARG A 233 -6.27 12.63 -14.98
CA ARG A 233 -5.66 13.96 -15.13
C ARG A 233 -5.63 14.38 -16.59
N GLY A 234 -6.04 15.62 -16.86
CA GLY A 234 -5.97 16.23 -18.20
C GLY A 234 -6.98 15.68 -19.21
N GLU A 235 -7.63 14.56 -18.92
CA GLU A 235 -8.69 13.97 -19.73
C GLU A 235 -10.04 14.13 -19.02
N HIS A 236 -10.99 14.77 -19.68
CA HIS A 236 -12.38 14.72 -19.25
C HIS A 236 -13.05 13.53 -19.92
N ILE A 237 -13.53 12.57 -19.12
CA ILE A 237 -14.56 11.62 -19.55
C ILE A 237 -15.86 12.43 -19.67
N GLY A 238 -15.98 13.23 -20.72
CA GLY A 238 -17.06 14.22 -20.93
C GLY A 238 -18.41 13.60 -21.29
N CYS A 239 -18.58 12.32 -21.04
CA CYS A 239 -19.77 11.54 -21.38
C CYS A 239 -20.56 11.19 -20.12
N ARG A 240 -21.86 10.91 -20.27
CA ARG A 240 -22.74 10.46 -19.18
C ARG A 240 -23.26 9.04 -19.40
N GLY A 241 -23.66 8.38 -18.32
CA GLY A 241 -24.28 7.05 -18.32
C GLY A 241 -23.39 5.97 -18.94
N ASP A 242 -23.93 5.17 -19.86
CA ASP A 242 -23.21 4.05 -20.49
C ASP A 242 -21.94 4.49 -21.23
N ARG A 243 -21.92 5.69 -21.80
CA ARG A 243 -20.71 6.22 -22.44
C ARG A 243 -19.62 6.57 -21.43
N ALA A 244 -20.00 7.01 -20.22
CA ALA A 244 -19.04 7.23 -19.13
C ALA A 244 -18.43 5.90 -18.69
N LYS A 245 -19.27 4.85 -18.58
CA LYS A 245 -18.82 3.48 -18.33
C LYS A 245 -17.81 3.02 -19.38
N ASP A 246 -18.12 3.13 -20.66
CA ASP A 246 -17.22 2.72 -21.74
C ASP A 246 -15.88 3.48 -21.68
N GLY A 247 -15.94 4.79 -21.41
CA GLY A 247 -14.75 5.63 -21.21
C GLY A 247 -13.89 5.15 -20.03
N VAL A 248 -14.49 4.94 -18.85
CA VAL A 248 -13.78 4.43 -17.66
C VAL A 248 -13.17 3.07 -17.93
N HIS A 249 -13.89 2.16 -18.60
CA HIS A 249 -13.37 0.84 -18.96
C HIS A 249 -12.16 0.94 -19.91
N ALA A 250 -12.25 1.77 -20.95
CA ALA A 250 -11.15 1.98 -21.90
C ALA A 250 -9.92 2.57 -21.20
N THR A 251 -10.12 3.60 -20.37
CA THR A 251 -9.04 4.24 -19.63
C THR A 251 -8.40 3.29 -18.61
N MET A 252 -9.20 2.55 -17.82
CA MET A 252 -8.68 1.58 -16.85
C MET A 252 -7.88 0.47 -17.52
N LEU A 253 -8.31 0.01 -18.70
CA LEU A 253 -7.59 -1.00 -19.47
C LEU A 253 -6.15 -0.55 -19.78
N ASP A 254 -5.95 0.70 -20.17
CA ASP A 254 -4.62 1.21 -20.50
C ASP A 254 -3.72 1.29 -19.26
N TYR A 255 -4.27 1.64 -18.09
CA TYR A 255 -3.52 1.60 -16.83
C TYR A 255 -3.24 0.17 -16.34
N LEU A 256 -4.20 -0.75 -16.49
CA LEU A 256 -4.06 -2.15 -16.08
C LEU A 256 -3.02 -2.90 -16.90
N ARG A 257 -2.90 -2.61 -18.20
CA ARG A 257 -1.88 -3.19 -19.09
C ARG A 257 -0.45 -2.97 -18.62
N VAL A 258 -0.21 -1.92 -17.83
CA VAL A 258 1.10 -1.54 -17.30
C VAL A 258 1.14 -1.53 -15.76
N TRP A 259 0.21 -2.24 -15.11
CA TRP A 259 0.19 -2.45 -13.66
C TRP A 259 0.13 -1.15 -12.83
N ARG A 260 -0.65 -0.19 -13.30
CA ARG A 260 -0.81 1.12 -12.64
C ARG A 260 -2.08 1.24 -11.81
N VAL A 261 -2.85 0.17 -11.66
CA VAL A 261 -4.06 0.15 -10.83
C VAL A 261 -3.87 -0.84 -9.67
N ALA A 262 -4.14 -0.40 -8.45
CA ALA A 262 -4.09 -1.24 -7.26
C ALA A 262 -5.20 -0.88 -6.27
N ASN A 263 -5.71 -1.86 -5.52
CA ASN A 263 -6.56 -1.56 -4.38
C ASN A 263 -5.76 -0.79 -3.31
N LEU A 264 -6.31 0.31 -2.78
CA LEU A 264 -5.60 1.17 -1.83
C LEU A 264 -5.20 0.42 -0.54
N GLY A 265 -6.12 -0.38 0.00
CA GLY A 265 -5.90 -1.14 1.23
C GLY A 265 -4.85 -2.23 1.06
N ASP A 266 -4.79 -2.87 -0.11
CA ASP A 266 -3.74 -3.83 -0.43
C ASP A 266 -2.39 -3.14 -0.67
N LEU A 267 -2.39 -2.02 -1.38
CA LEU A 267 -1.18 -1.25 -1.66
C LEU A 267 -0.52 -0.77 -0.35
N MET A 268 -1.32 -0.35 0.62
CA MET A 268 -0.83 0.02 1.96
C MET A 268 -0.16 -1.13 2.70
N LYS A 269 -0.41 -2.41 2.37
CA LYS A 269 0.34 -3.51 2.99
C LYS A 269 1.82 -3.48 2.58
N SER A 270 2.11 -2.98 1.38
CA SER A 270 3.47 -2.91 0.82
C SER A 270 4.14 -1.55 0.99
N TYR A 271 3.36 -0.48 1.15
CA TYR A 271 3.85 0.91 1.16
C TYR A 271 3.37 1.75 2.33
N ARG A 272 4.16 2.76 2.66
CA ARG A 272 3.71 3.95 3.39
C ARG A 272 3.41 5.05 2.38
N PHE A 273 2.69 6.06 2.82
CA PHE A 273 2.37 7.22 1.99
C PHE A 273 2.79 8.47 2.75
N SER A 274 3.21 9.52 2.04
CA SER A 274 3.41 10.81 2.66
C SER A 274 2.06 11.46 2.95
N PRO A 275 1.97 12.38 3.93
CA PRO A 275 0.75 13.13 4.19
C PRO A 275 0.22 13.85 2.93
N ALA A 276 1.11 14.36 2.08
CA ALA A 276 0.75 15.02 0.84
C ALA A 276 0.02 14.09 -0.14
N VAL A 277 0.49 12.83 -0.28
CA VAL A 277 -0.16 11.85 -1.15
C VAL A 277 -1.54 11.49 -0.60
N ILE A 278 -1.69 11.25 0.71
CA ILE A 278 -3.00 10.92 1.29
C ILE A 278 -3.98 12.09 1.20
N ASN A 279 -3.54 13.31 1.47
CA ASN A 279 -4.42 14.49 1.34
C ASN A 279 -4.90 14.67 -0.10
N LYS A 280 -4.06 14.36 -1.10
CA LYS A 280 -4.47 14.37 -2.51
C LYS A 280 -5.51 13.28 -2.81
N LEU A 281 -5.31 12.05 -2.31
CA LEU A 281 -6.27 10.96 -2.51
C LEU A 281 -7.62 11.24 -1.82
N GLU A 282 -7.61 11.88 -0.65
CA GLU A 282 -8.83 12.32 0.03
C GLU A 282 -9.56 13.41 -0.76
N ALA A 283 -8.82 14.40 -1.29
CA ALA A 283 -9.39 15.44 -2.16
C ALA A 283 -9.98 14.85 -3.45
N ASP A 284 -9.32 13.85 -4.06
CA ASP A 284 -9.88 13.11 -5.18
C ASP A 284 -11.20 12.42 -4.78
N ALA A 285 -11.28 11.84 -3.58
CA ALA A 285 -12.51 11.22 -3.05
C ALA A 285 -13.68 12.20 -2.96
N ASP A 286 -13.42 13.40 -2.42
CA ASP A 286 -14.41 14.47 -2.33
C ASP A 286 -14.88 14.91 -3.72
N LEU A 287 -13.94 15.03 -4.66
CA LEU A 287 -14.23 15.41 -6.05
C LEU A 287 -15.09 14.36 -6.76
N LEU A 288 -14.75 13.07 -6.61
CA LEU A 288 -15.53 11.96 -7.17
C LEU A 288 -16.98 11.98 -6.66
N ILE A 289 -17.18 12.21 -5.36
CA ILE A 289 -18.53 12.29 -4.75
C ILE A 289 -19.29 13.53 -5.23
N PHE A 290 -18.60 14.66 -5.33
CA PHE A 290 -19.18 15.88 -5.87
C PHE A 290 -19.71 15.64 -7.31
N HIS A 291 -18.89 15.08 -8.20
CA HIS A 291 -19.30 14.80 -9.57
C HIS A 291 -20.42 13.76 -9.68
N ALA A 292 -20.41 12.72 -8.83
CA ALA A 292 -21.50 11.76 -8.77
C ALA A 292 -22.85 12.43 -8.44
N LYS A 293 -22.85 13.40 -7.52
CA LYS A 293 -24.06 14.17 -7.15
C LYS A 293 -24.53 15.07 -8.30
N GLU A 294 -23.62 15.77 -8.96
CA GLU A 294 -23.96 16.64 -10.11
C GLU A 294 -24.51 15.87 -11.31
N CYS A 295 -24.07 14.63 -11.51
CA CYS A 295 -24.53 13.80 -12.62
C CYS A 295 -25.93 13.22 -12.39
N ASN A 296 -26.37 13.12 -11.12
CA ASN A 296 -27.69 12.59 -10.76
C ASN A 296 -28.41 13.46 -9.71
N PRO A 297 -28.80 14.71 -10.04
CA PRO A 297 -29.40 15.64 -9.08
C PRO A 297 -30.75 15.18 -8.53
N GLY A 298 -31.43 14.24 -9.21
CA GLY A 298 -32.70 13.65 -8.76
C GLY A 298 -32.52 12.55 -7.70
N ALA A 299 -31.36 11.91 -7.62
CA ALA A 299 -31.07 10.90 -6.61
C ALA A 299 -30.56 11.58 -5.34
N LYS A 300 -31.45 11.78 -4.36
CA LYS A 300 -31.08 12.20 -2.99
C LYS A 300 -30.39 11.06 -2.24
N LYS A 301 -29.21 10.66 -2.70
CA LYS A 301 -28.37 9.64 -2.07
C LYS A 301 -27.14 10.30 -1.48
N ASP A 302 -26.97 10.15 -0.17
CA ASP A 302 -25.80 10.62 0.57
C ASP A 302 -24.67 9.60 0.47
N TYR A 303 -24.08 9.51 -0.73
CA TYR A 303 -22.93 8.65 -1.00
C TYR A 303 -21.71 9.07 -0.18
N TYR A 304 -20.92 8.08 0.23
CA TYR A 304 -19.61 8.31 0.85
C TYR A 304 -18.64 7.15 0.56
N ILE A 305 -17.35 7.49 0.52
CA ILE A 305 -16.27 6.51 0.40
C ILE A 305 -15.83 6.15 1.83
N GLY A 306 -16.14 4.92 2.25
CA GLY A 306 -15.99 4.49 3.64
C GLY A 306 -15.31 3.15 3.83
N SER A 307 -14.72 2.58 2.77
CA SER A 307 -14.16 1.25 2.76
C SER A 307 -13.02 1.09 1.76
N TYR A 308 -12.01 0.31 2.13
CA TYR A 308 -10.97 -0.12 1.19
C TYR A 308 -11.53 -0.94 0.02
N ALA A 309 -12.69 -1.58 0.18
CA ALA A 309 -13.33 -2.32 -0.92
C ALA A 309 -13.80 -1.39 -2.06
N GLN A 310 -14.01 -0.10 -1.76
CA GLN A 310 -14.41 0.92 -2.74
C GLN A 310 -13.21 1.59 -3.39
N THR A 311 -12.03 1.59 -2.76
CA THR A 311 -10.92 2.48 -3.13
C THR A 311 -9.79 1.78 -3.86
N TYR A 312 -9.48 2.32 -5.04
CA TYR A 312 -8.34 1.95 -5.86
C TYR A 312 -7.50 3.19 -6.10
N VAL A 313 -6.22 2.99 -6.38
CA VAL A 313 -5.35 4.05 -6.84
C VAL A 313 -4.86 3.75 -8.25
N VAL A 314 -4.79 4.81 -9.04
CA VAL A 314 -4.26 4.80 -10.39
C VAL A 314 -2.99 5.64 -10.40
N LEU A 315 -1.87 5.05 -10.80
CA LEU A 315 -0.63 5.77 -11.06
C LEU A 315 -0.71 6.43 -12.43
N GLU A 316 -0.77 7.75 -12.45
CA GLU A 316 -0.73 8.53 -13.68
C GLU A 316 0.65 9.12 -13.90
N ALA A 317 1.07 9.19 -15.16
CA ALA A 317 2.32 9.83 -15.56
C ALA A 317 2.07 10.66 -16.83
N ASP A 318 2.42 11.94 -16.79
CA ASP A 318 2.27 12.88 -17.90
C ASP A 318 3.51 13.77 -18.02
N GLY A 319 4.18 13.71 -19.18
CA GLY A 319 5.13 14.73 -19.64
C GLY A 319 6.27 15.11 -18.70
N GLY A 320 6.62 14.27 -17.72
CA GLY A 320 7.61 14.62 -16.69
C GLY A 320 7.03 14.93 -15.31
N SER A 321 5.78 14.55 -15.03
CA SER A 321 5.24 14.43 -13.67
C SER A 321 4.49 13.09 -13.48
N SER A 322 4.41 12.59 -12.26
CA SER A 322 3.57 11.42 -11.94
C SER A 322 2.91 11.55 -10.58
N CYS A 323 1.73 10.95 -10.42
CA CYS A 323 1.00 10.98 -9.17
C CYS A 323 0.03 9.81 -9.04
N LEU A 324 -0.35 9.51 -7.80
CA LEU A 324 -1.52 8.67 -7.55
C LEU A 324 -2.81 9.50 -7.65
N ARG A 325 -3.81 8.89 -8.26
CA ARG A 325 -5.20 9.35 -8.29
C ARG A 325 -6.09 8.33 -7.63
N LEU A 326 -7.13 8.78 -6.93
CA LEU A 326 -8.16 7.88 -6.44
C LEU A 326 -9.09 7.45 -7.59
N ALA A 327 -9.41 6.16 -7.61
CA ALA A 327 -10.49 5.58 -8.37
C ALA A 327 -11.40 4.76 -7.45
N THR A 328 -12.63 4.54 -7.90
CA THR A 328 -13.60 3.69 -7.23
C THR A 328 -14.29 2.76 -8.22
N VAL A 329 -14.95 1.73 -7.71
CA VAL A 329 -15.88 0.91 -8.49
C VAL A 329 -17.27 1.58 -8.50
N PRO A 330 -18.16 1.25 -9.45
CA PRO A 330 -19.51 1.86 -9.56
C PRO A 330 -20.48 1.37 -8.47
N TYR A 331 -19.99 1.13 -7.25
CA TYR A 331 -20.78 0.75 -6.07
C TYR A 331 -20.30 1.55 -4.86
N CYS A 332 -21.23 2.21 -4.18
CA CYS A 332 -20.90 3.11 -3.09
C CYS A 332 -21.82 2.92 -1.88
N LEU A 333 -21.32 3.25 -0.69
CA LEU A 333 -22.08 3.23 0.55
C LEU A 333 -22.99 4.47 0.62
N ILE A 334 -24.19 4.30 1.18
CA ILE A 334 -25.20 5.36 1.32
C ILE A 334 -25.49 5.58 2.80
N ALA A 335 -25.19 6.78 3.28
CA ALA A 335 -25.50 7.21 4.63
C ALA A 335 -26.97 7.62 4.78
N LYS A 336 -27.42 7.85 6.02
CA LYS A 336 -28.79 8.31 6.28
C LYS A 336 -29.04 9.77 5.86
N ASP A 337 -28.00 10.59 5.91
CA ASP A 337 -28.02 12.02 5.59
C ASP A 337 -26.60 12.50 5.25
N SER A 338 -26.48 13.69 4.67
CA SER A 338 -25.19 14.26 4.25
C SER A 338 -24.22 14.47 5.40
N LYS A 339 -24.70 14.67 6.64
CA LYS A 339 -23.84 14.87 7.81
C LYS A 339 -23.22 13.54 8.24
N ASP A 340 -24.00 12.47 8.23
CA ASP A 340 -23.54 11.10 8.48
C ASP A 340 -22.57 10.62 7.39
N ALA A 341 -22.84 10.92 6.12
CA ALA A 341 -21.91 10.64 5.01
C ALA A 341 -20.53 11.30 5.24
N SER A 342 -20.53 12.60 5.52
CA SER A 342 -19.30 13.35 5.78
C SER A 342 -18.55 12.80 7.00
N ALA A 343 -19.24 12.56 8.13
CA ALA A 343 -18.61 12.02 9.34
C ALA A 343 -17.97 10.63 9.11
N ARG A 344 -18.63 9.75 8.35
CA ARG A 344 -18.12 8.41 8.03
C ARG A 344 -16.94 8.45 7.07
N GLN A 345 -16.98 9.34 6.07
CA GLN A 345 -15.86 9.57 5.17
C GLN A 345 -14.62 10.07 5.92
N THR A 346 -14.79 11.08 6.80
CA THR A 346 -13.71 11.58 7.64
C THR A 346 -13.15 10.48 8.54
N ALA A 347 -14.01 9.64 9.14
CA ALA A 347 -13.56 8.51 9.95
C ALA A 347 -12.77 7.49 9.14
N PHE A 348 -13.19 7.20 7.90
CA PHE A 348 -12.45 6.33 6.98
C PHE A 348 -11.08 6.92 6.63
N TRP A 349 -11.00 8.18 6.22
CA TRP A 349 -9.71 8.80 5.88
C TRP A 349 -8.77 9.00 7.07
N LYS A 350 -9.31 9.18 8.28
CA LYS A 350 -8.51 9.12 9.51
C LYS A 350 -7.86 7.74 9.68
N LYS A 351 -8.62 6.67 9.45
CA LYS A 351 -8.08 5.30 9.47
C LYS A 351 -7.05 5.10 8.35
N VAL A 352 -7.30 5.61 7.15
CA VAL A 352 -6.37 5.53 6.01
C VAL A 352 -5.02 6.16 6.35
N ARG A 353 -5.01 7.36 6.96
CA ARG A 353 -3.76 8.02 7.41
C ARG A 353 -2.98 7.18 8.40
N LEU A 354 -3.67 6.55 9.36
CA LEU A 354 -3.05 5.66 10.34
C LEU A 354 -2.45 4.42 9.66
N ASP A 355 -3.21 3.75 8.79
CA ASP A 355 -2.78 2.52 8.10
C ASP A 355 -1.59 2.79 7.14
N ALA A 356 -1.59 3.96 6.50
CA ALA A 356 -0.52 4.44 5.63
C ALA A 356 0.77 4.83 6.37
N GLY A 357 0.74 4.93 7.71
CA GLY A 357 1.87 5.40 8.51
C GLY A 357 2.19 6.88 8.26
N CYS A 358 1.15 7.70 8.04
CA CYS A 358 1.18 9.15 7.89
C CYS A 358 0.85 9.89 9.19
N ALA A 359 0.89 9.22 10.35
CA ALA A 359 0.56 9.92 11.59
C ALA A 359 1.49 11.12 11.74
N VAL A 360 0.91 12.21 12.21
CA VAL A 360 1.60 13.48 12.39
C VAL A 360 2.04 13.47 13.84
N SER A 361 3.33 13.71 14.09
CA SER A 361 3.78 14.22 15.38
C SER A 361 2.97 15.48 15.69
N GLU A 362 1.94 15.34 16.52
CA GLU A 362 1.34 16.48 17.24
C GLU A 362 2.28 16.95 18.36
#